data_AF-A0A1I2U0W4-F1
#
_entry.id   AF-A0A1I2U0W4-F1
#
_cell.length_a   1.000
_cell.length_b   1.000
_cell.length_c   1.000
_cell.angle_alpha   90.00
_cell.angle_beta   90.00
_cell.angle_gamma   90.00
#
_symmetry.space_group_name_H-M   'P 1'
#
loop_
_entity.id
_entity.type
_entity.pdbx_description
1 polymer ?
#
loop_
_entity_poly.entity_id
_entity_poly.type
_entity_poly.pdbx_seq_one_letter_code
_entity_poly.pdbx_strand_id
1 'polypeptide(L)'
;MPPQKKSSPIGIIVSILVVLAVLLALLEFGSRWYIGKELKEQYRQQASEQGISLTQDPEVSFGSTPLLATLITKKVGEVNLSLPDTVRIKQGHEPEILGQPATNIKIHNLDVHDRANPVAETLDLHTELTDPFLLAVMQKNMAEKKDEIHVDGIAELLVDQIANINDLKSDGSTGVVTVSFSNGAATLGLKPQTIDGNLMFDATDASLFGFELPAAVTEKLSEALKSSMDQVTGAEQGDSGQIQINKVTVVDGAVQVDMSGHNVPVTKVGTELPS
;
A
#
# COMPACT_ATOMS: atom_id res chain seq x y z
N MET A 1 19.88 10.81 72.02
CA MET A 1 18.84 11.04 70.99
C MET A 1 19.54 11.32 69.67
N PRO A 2 19.38 10.50 68.63
CA PRO A 2 19.95 10.81 67.32
C PRO A 2 19.15 11.94 66.65
N PRO A 3 19.79 12.86 65.91
CA PRO A 3 19.10 13.97 65.26
C PRO A 3 18.20 13.44 64.14
N GLN A 4 16.90 13.74 64.21
CA GLN A 4 15.99 13.48 63.09
C GLN A 4 16.37 14.39 61.92
N LYS A 5 16.83 13.78 60.83
CA LYS A 5 17.13 14.45 59.56
C LYS A 5 15.81 15.01 59.00
N LYS A 6 15.57 16.30 59.22
CA LYS A 6 14.42 17.03 58.66
C LYS A 6 14.46 16.93 57.14
N SER A 7 13.53 16.21 56.52
CA SER A 7 13.37 16.22 55.07
C SER A 7 12.99 17.62 54.63
N SER A 8 13.79 18.22 53.75
CA SER A 8 13.46 19.51 53.15
C SER A 8 12.19 19.35 52.29
N PRO A 9 11.23 20.28 52.34
CA PRO A 9 10.01 20.21 51.52
C PRO A 9 10.31 20.07 50.03
N ILE A 10 11.45 20.59 49.56
CA ILE A 10 11.95 20.41 48.19
C ILE A 10 12.26 18.94 47.90
N GLY A 11 12.89 18.22 48.84
CA GLY A 11 13.21 16.80 48.67
C GLY A 11 11.97 15.91 48.61
N ILE A 12 10.90 16.28 49.31
CA ILE A 12 9.60 15.58 49.26
C ILE A 12 8.94 15.82 47.90
N ILE A 13 8.92 17.07 47.41
CA ILE A 13 8.36 17.39 46.08
C ILE A 13 9.13 16.65 44.98
N VAL A 14 10.47 16.65 45.02
CA VAL A 14 11.29 15.92 44.05
C VAL A 14 11.00 14.42 44.12
N SER A 15 10.91 13.84 45.31
CA SER A 15 10.57 12.41 45.47
C SER A 15 9.19 12.08 44.88
N ILE A 16 8.19 12.95 45.08
CA ILE A 16 6.84 12.76 44.51
C ILE A 16 6.89 12.87 42.98
N LEU A 17 7.61 13.86 42.44
CA LEU A 17 7.75 14.03 40.99
C LEU A 17 8.45 12.82 40.34
N VAL A 18 9.48 12.27 40.98
CA VAL A 18 10.17 11.06 40.49
C VAL A 18 9.23 9.86 40.50
N VAL A 19 8.50 9.62 41.60
CA VAL A 19 7.51 8.53 41.67
C VAL A 19 6.43 8.70 40.61
N LEU A 20 5.92 9.92 40.42
CA LEU A 20 4.92 10.22 39.39
C LEU A 20 5.47 9.99 37.98
N ALA A 21 6.71 10.40 37.71
CA ALA A 21 7.36 10.16 36.41
C ALA A 21 7.52 8.66 36.12
N VAL A 22 7.87 7.85 37.13
CA VAL A 22 7.94 6.39 36.99
C VAL A 22 6.55 5.79 36.71
N LEU A 23 5.50 6.25 37.40
CA LEU A 23 4.14 5.80 37.14
C LEU A 23 3.67 6.15 35.72
N LEU A 24 3.95 7.36 35.25
CA LEU A 24 3.64 7.78 33.89
C LEU A 24 4.40 6.93 32.86
N ALA A 25 5.66 6.57 33.12
CA ALA A 25 6.43 5.70 32.25
C ALA A 25 5.82 4.28 32.14
N LEU A 26 5.33 3.72 33.26
CA LEU A 26 4.64 2.42 33.25
C LEU A 26 3.32 2.46 32.46
N LEU A 27 2.54 3.53 32.63
CA LEU A 27 1.29 3.73 31.90
C LEU A 27 1.52 3.91 30.40
N GLU A 28 2.54 4.67 30.01
CA GLU A 28 2.95 4.86 28.62
C GLU A 28 3.33 3.52 27.98
N PHE A 29 4.17 2.73 28.65
CA PHE A 29 4.57 1.41 28.18
C PHE A 29 3.35 0.48 28.02
N GLY A 30 2.48 0.43 29.03
CA GLY A 30 1.26 -0.38 28.99
C GLY A 30 0.33 0.02 27.82
N SER A 31 0.21 1.31 27.55
CA SER A 31 -0.63 1.83 26.46
C SER A 31 -0.10 1.41 25.09
N ARG A 32 1.21 1.58 24.84
CA ARG A 32 1.86 1.17 23.59
C ARG A 32 1.72 -0.34 23.37
N TRP A 33 1.96 -1.12 24.42
CA TRP A 33 1.84 -2.58 24.35
C TRP A 33 0.41 -3.03 24.04
N TYR A 34 -0.59 -2.44 24.72
CA TYR A 34 -1.99 -2.78 24.53
C TYR A 34 -2.49 -2.44 23.12
N ILE A 35 -2.27 -1.20 22.66
CA ILE A 35 -2.68 -0.76 21.32
C ILE A 35 -1.95 -1.56 20.24
N GLY A 36 -0.65 -1.78 20.41
CA GLY A 36 0.13 -2.60 19.49
C GLY A 36 -0.41 -4.03 19.41
N LYS A 37 -0.79 -4.64 20.53
CA LYS A 37 -1.40 -5.97 20.56
C LYS A 37 -2.75 -5.99 19.84
N GLU A 38 -3.61 -5.01 20.09
CA GLU A 38 -4.94 -4.91 19.50
C GLU A 38 -4.86 -4.80 17.97
N LEU A 39 -4.00 -3.91 17.45
CA LEU A 39 -3.80 -3.75 16.00
C LEU A 39 -3.29 -5.04 15.34
N LYS A 40 -2.34 -5.73 15.99
CA LYS A 40 -1.85 -7.02 15.50
C LYS A 40 -2.97 -8.06 15.48
N GLU A 41 -3.78 -8.12 16.53
CA GLU A 41 -4.88 -9.08 16.64
C GLU A 41 -5.98 -8.83 15.60
N GLN A 42 -6.35 -7.57 15.37
CA GLN A 42 -7.30 -7.19 14.31
C GLN A 42 -6.82 -7.68 12.93
N TYR A 43 -5.53 -7.48 12.63
CA TYR A 43 -4.95 -7.99 11.39
C TYR A 43 -4.98 -9.53 11.31
N ARG A 44 -4.69 -10.25 12.41
CA ARG A 44 -4.80 -11.71 12.45
C ARG A 44 -6.23 -12.20 12.23
N GLN A 45 -7.21 -11.53 12.83
CA GLN A 45 -8.62 -11.84 12.66
C GLN A 45 -9.06 -11.65 11.21
N GLN A 46 -8.72 -10.53 10.58
CA GLN A 46 -8.99 -10.26 9.17
C GLN A 46 -8.38 -11.32 8.25
N ALA A 47 -7.11 -11.69 8.46
CA ALA A 47 -6.47 -12.75 7.69
C ALA A 47 -7.17 -14.11 7.88
N SER A 48 -7.55 -14.44 9.12
CA SER A 48 -8.25 -15.69 9.43
C SER A 48 -9.66 -15.74 8.85
N GLU A 49 -10.39 -14.63 8.79
CA GLU A 49 -11.71 -14.53 8.13
C GLU A 49 -11.61 -14.82 6.63
N GLN A 50 -10.49 -14.47 6.00
CA GLN A 50 -10.17 -14.81 4.62
C GLN A 50 -9.57 -16.22 4.45
N GLY A 51 -9.47 -17.01 5.54
CA GLY A 51 -8.90 -18.35 5.53
C GLY A 51 -7.37 -18.38 5.37
N ILE A 52 -6.69 -17.27 5.66
CA ILE A 52 -5.24 -17.12 5.51
C ILE A 52 -4.54 -17.35 6.85
N SER A 53 -3.66 -18.36 6.88
CA SER A 53 -2.72 -18.56 8.00
C SER A 53 -1.51 -17.66 7.83
N LEU A 54 -1.31 -16.74 8.78
CA LEU A 54 -0.15 -15.85 8.82
C LEU A 54 1.12 -16.63 9.13
N THR A 55 2.15 -16.44 8.30
CA THR A 55 3.50 -16.99 8.51
C THR A 55 4.39 -16.03 9.30
N GLN A 56 4.04 -14.74 9.31
CA GLN A 56 4.72 -13.67 10.03
C GLN A 56 3.69 -12.76 10.70
N ASP A 57 4.05 -12.22 11.85
CA ASP A 57 3.20 -11.28 12.58
C ASP A 57 3.44 -9.84 12.10
N PRO A 58 2.40 -9.00 12.04
CA PRO A 58 2.57 -7.57 11.81
C PRO A 58 3.40 -6.91 12.92
N GLU A 59 4.17 -5.90 12.54
CA GLU A 59 4.94 -5.07 13.45
C GLU A 59 4.26 -3.72 13.66
N VAL A 60 4.19 -3.26 14.91
CA VAL A 60 3.61 -1.97 15.28
C VAL A 60 4.60 -1.26 16.18
N SER A 61 4.94 -0.03 15.85
CA SER A 61 5.77 0.83 16.70
C SER A 61 5.25 2.26 16.75
N PHE A 62 5.69 3.00 17.77
CA PHE A 62 5.27 4.36 18.05
C PHE A 62 6.50 5.26 18.15
N GLY A 63 6.35 6.52 17.76
CA GLY A 63 7.44 7.50 17.84
C GLY A 63 7.85 7.86 19.27
N SER A 64 8.71 8.88 19.37
CA SER A 64 9.25 9.37 20.65
C SER A 64 8.20 10.12 21.51
N THR A 65 7.11 10.60 20.90
CA THR A 65 6.04 11.31 21.61
C THR A 65 5.26 10.34 22.51
N PRO A 66 5.10 10.64 23.82
CA PRO A 66 4.29 9.81 24.71
C PRO A 66 2.83 9.75 24.25
N LEU A 67 2.26 8.54 24.13
CA LEU A 67 0.85 8.31 23.87
C LEU A 67 -0.04 8.96 24.93
N LEU A 68 0.40 9.06 26.18
CA LEU A 68 -0.38 9.77 27.21
C LEU A 68 -0.54 11.26 26.90
N ALA A 69 0.35 11.87 26.10
CA ALA A 69 0.19 13.25 25.66
C ALA A 69 -1.06 13.43 24.78
N THR A 70 -1.52 12.38 24.10
CA THR A 70 -2.72 12.38 23.24
C THR A 70 -3.99 12.78 23.99
N LEU A 71 -4.05 12.53 25.30
CA LEU A 71 -5.20 12.92 26.12
C LEU A 71 -5.40 14.44 26.14
N ILE A 72 -4.28 15.18 26.04
CA ILE A 72 -4.21 16.64 26.04
C ILE A 72 -4.17 17.15 24.59
N THR A 73 -3.24 16.65 23.78
CA THR A 73 -3.00 17.13 22.41
C THR A 73 -4.08 16.70 21.42
N LYS A 74 -4.85 15.65 21.74
CA LYS A 74 -5.77 14.95 20.82
C LYS A 74 -5.10 14.40 19.57
N LYS A 75 -3.77 14.32 19.56
CA LYS A 75 -2.96 13.85 18.43
C LYS A 75 -1.99 12.77 18.86
N VAL A 76 -1.94 11.66 18.11
CA VAL A 76 -0.89 10.64 18.21
C VAL A 76 0.27 11.07 17.32
N GLY A 77 1.46 11.22 17.89
CA GLY A 77 2.60 11.82 17.17
C GLY A 77 3.06 11.01 15.96
N GLU A 78 3.34 9.71 16.14
CA GLU A 78 3.76 8.84 15.05
C GLU A 78 3.40 7.38 15.34
N VAL A 79 2.87 6.70 14.33
CA VAL A 79 2.58 5.26 14.33
C VAL A 79 3.19 4.65 13.07
N ASN A 80 3.97 3.59 13.23
CA ASN A 80 4.50 2.80 12.12
C ASN A 80 3.90 1.39 12.19
N LEU A 81 3.40 0.90 11.07
CA LEU A 81 2.79 -0.41 10.91
C LEU A 81 3.44 -1.12 9.72
N SER A 82 4.03 -2.29 9.95
CA SER A 82 4.57 -3.14 8.90
C SER A 82 3.72 -4.40 8.79
N LEU A 83 3.05 -4.52 7.66
CA LEU A 83 2.16 -5.62 7.32
C LEU A 83 2.92 -6.60 6.42
N PRO A 84 3.00 -7.90 6.79
CA PRO A 84 3.66 -8.89 5.97
C PRO A 84 2.85 -9.20 4.70
N ASP A 85 3.51 -9.84 3.73
CA ASP A 85 2.82 -10.36 2.55
C ASP A 85 1.91 -11.54 2.95
N THR A 86 0.64 -11.42 2.58
CA THR A 86 -0.40 -12.42 2.82
C THR A 86 -1.08 -12.90 1.55
N VAL A 87 -0.61 -12.43 0.38
CA VAL A 87 -1.23 -12.73 -0.92
C VAL A 87 -1.33 -14.24 -1.13
N ARG A 88 -2.52 -14.70 -1.48
CA ARG A 88 -2.79 -16.06 -1.97
C ARG A 88 -3.58 -15.96 -3.26
N ILE A 89 -3.04 -16.57 -4.31
CA ILE A 89 -3.66 -16.56 -5.64
C ILE A 89 -4.15 -17.97 -5.92
N LYS A 90 -5.46 -18.14 -6.12
CA LYS A 90 -6.02 -19.38 -6.66
C LYS A 90 -6.24 -19.18 -8.15
N GLN A 91 -5.54 -19.99 -8.93
CA GLN A 91 -5.60 -19.94 -10.38
C GLN A 91 -6.95 -20.49 -10.89
N GLY A 92 -7.47 -19.84 -11.93
CA GLY A 92 -8.76 -20.15 -12.56
C GLY A 92 -8.93 -19.33 -13.85
N HIS A 93 -10.10 -19.42 -14.49
CA HIS A 93 -10.44 -18.54 -15.63
C HIS A 93 -10.52 -17.07 -15.20
N GLU A 94 -10.94 -16.85 -13.96
CA GLU A 94 -10.86 -15.58 -13.25
C GLU A 94 -10.10 -15.89 -11.95
N PRO A 95 -8.87 -15.38 -11.76
CA PRO A 95 -8.08 -15.72 -10.59
C PRO A 95 -8.69 -15.10 -9.33
N GLU A 96 -8.82 -15.91 -8.28
CA GLU A 96 -9.24 -15.43 -6.96
C GLU A 96 -8.00 -14.97 -6.19
N ILE A 97 -7.97 -13.68 -5.84
CA ILE A 97 -6.88 -13.06 -5.09
C ILE A 97 -7.37 -12.81 -3.66
N LEU A 98 -6.65 -13.36 -2.69
CA LEU A 98 -6.92 -13.19 -1.26
C LEU A 98 -5.71 -12.54 -0.58
N GLY A 99 -5.97 -11.87 0.55
CA GLY A 99 -4.94 -11.18 1.31
C GLY A 99 -4.47 -9.89 0.65
N GLN A 100 -3.31 -9.42 1.08
CA GLN A 100 -2.73 -8.15 0.64
C GLN A 100 -1.20 -8.24 0.54
N PRO A 101 -0.59 -7.45 -0.37
CA PRO A 101 0.85 -7.36 -0.48
C PRO A 101 1.49 -6.78 0.79
N ALA A 102 2.79 -7.04 0.95
CA ALA A 102 3.57 -6.45 2.03
C ALA A 102 3.50 -4.92 1.97
N THR A 103 3.15 -4.30 3.08
CA THR A 103 2.90 -2.85 3.14
C THR A 103 3.48 -2.26 4.42
N ASN A 104 4.30 -1.22 4.30
CA ASN A 104 4.71 -0.36 5.41
C ASN A 104 3.88 0.92 5.39
N ILE A 105 3.30 1.25 6.54
CA ILE A 105 2.45 2.42 6.73
C ILE A 105 3.06 3.27 7.84
N LYS A 106 3.27 4.55 7.55
CA LYS A 106 3.70 5.54 8.53
C LYS A 106 2.63 6.62 8.63
N ILE A 107 2.23 6.90 9.85
CA ILE A 107 1.21 7.89 10.15
C ILE A 107 1.86 8.93 11.06
N HIS A 108 1.84 10.18 10.64
CA HIS A 108 2.29 11.31 11.43
C HIS A 108 1.10 12.17 11.87
N ASN A 109 1.13 12.59 13.14
CA ASN A 109 0.14 13.46 13.78
C ASN A 109 -1.31 13.03 13.54
N LEU A 110 -1.65 11.80 13.90
CA LEU A 110 -3.02 11.28 13.81
C LEU A 110 -3.94 12.04 14.77
N ASP A 111 -4.85 12.84 14.23
CA ASP A 111 -5.92 13.49 14.98
C ASP A 111 -6.96 12.45 15.40
N VAL A 112 -7.18 12.34 16.72
CA VAL A 112 -8.13 11.43 17.34
C VAL A 112 -9.19 12.18 18.16
N HIS A 113 -9.43 13.46 17.86
CA HIS A 113 -10.50 14.25 18.46
C HIS A 113 -11.86 13.63 18.16
N ASP A 114 -12.13 13.32 16.89
CA ASP A 114 -13.20 12.40 16.48
C ASP A 114 -12.64 10.98 16.37
N ARG A 115 -12.95 10.14 17.36
CA ARG A 115 -12.48 8.75 17.38
C ARG A 115 -13.13 7.87 16.32
N ALA A 116 -14.29 8.25 15.80
CA ALA A 116 -14.96 7.50 14.73
C ALA A 116 -14.31 7.77 13.36
N ASN A 117 -13.71 8.94 13.18
CA ASN A 117 -13.08 9.36 11.94
C ASN A 117 -11.70 9.99 12.22
N PRO A 118 -10.69 9.19 12.60
CA PRO A 118 -9.36 9.73 12.84
C PRO A 118 -8.75 10.22 11.53
N VAL A 119 -8.00 11.32 11.58
CA VAL A 119 -7.40 11.94 10.39
C VAL A 119 -5.88 12.02 10.57
N ALA A 120 -5.14 11.37 9.67
CA ALA A 120 -3.70 11.46 9.60
C ALA A 120 -3.29 12.79 8.95
N GLU A 121 -2.47 13.60 9.62
CA GLU A 121 -1.92 14.82 9.00
C GLU A 121 -1.05 14.46 7.79
N THR A 122 -0.19 13.45 7.96
CA THR A 122 0.55 12.81 6.86
C THR A 122 0.45 11.31 6.98
N LEU A 123 0.25 10.64 5.85
CA LEU A 123 0.24 9.20 5.69
C LEU A 123 1.26 8.86 4.60
N ASP A 124 2.22 8.00 4.90
CA ASP A 124 3.14 7.44 3.92
C ASP A 124 2.92 5.93 3.83
N LEU A 125 2.82 5.41 2.61
CA LEU A 125 2.68 3.98 2.35
C LEU A 125 3.79 3.53 1.41
N HIS A 126 4.35 2.37 1.69
CA HIS A 126 5.28 1.68 0.82
C HIS A 126 4.80 0.24 0.65
N THR A 127 4.45 -0.14 -0.57
CA THR A 127 3.98 -1.50 -0.90
C THR A 127 4.86 -2.15 -1.94
N GLU A 128 5.03 -3.47 -1.83
CA GLU A 128 5.74 -4.29 -2.82
C GLU A 128 4.76 -5.20 -3.54
N LEU A 129 4.56 -4.96 -4.83
CA LEU A 129 3.64 -5.70 -5.69
C LEU A 129 4.44 -6.73 -6.49
N THR A 130 4.38 -7.99 -6.08
CA THR A 130 5.13 -9.07 -6.73
C THR A 130 4.58 -9.38 -8.12
N ASP A 131 5.43 -9.90 -9.01
CA ASP A 131 5.01 -10.28 -10.37
C ASP A 131 3.79 -11.22 -10.40
N PRO A 132 3.70 -12.28 -9.57
CA PRO A 132 2.52 -13.12 -9.51
C PRO A 132 1.25 -12.36 -9.10
N PHE A 133 1.36 -11.41 -8.17
CA PHE A 133 0.23 -10.59 -7.75
C PHE A 133 -0.24 -9.67 -8.89
N LEU A 134 0.69 -8.94 -9.53
CA LEU A 134 0.38 -8.07 -10.66
C LEU A 134 -0.24 -8.84 -11.82
N LEU A 135 0.33 -10.00 -12.16
CA LEU A 135 -0.21 -10.90 -13.19
C LEU A 135 -1.65 -11.30 -12.87
N ALA A 136 -1.93 -11.72 -11.63
CA ALA A 136 -3.27 -12.12 -11.21
C ALA A 136 -4.27 -10.95 -11.29
N VAL A 137 -3.87 -9.75 -10.84
CA VAL A 137 -4.70 -8.54 -10.92
C VAL A 137 -5.01 -8.22 -12.38
N MET A 138 -4.02 -8.25 -13.28
CA MET A 138 -4.25 -7.99 -14.71
C MET A 138 -5.16 -9.03 -15.35
N GLN A 139 -4.98 -10.31 -15.04
CA GLN A 139 -5.82 -11.40 -15.53
C GLN A 139 -7.27 -11.27 -15.04
N LYS A 140 -7.48 -10.94 -13.76
CA LYS A 140 -8.81 -10.67 -13.19
C LYS A 140 -9.51 -9.51 -13.90
N ASN A 141 -8.83 -8.37 -14.03
CA ASN A 141 -9.37 -7.19 -14.72
C ASN A 141 -9.70 -7.46 -16.20
N MET A 142 -8.90 -8.29 -16.88
CA MET A 142 -9.21 -8.69 -18.26
C MET A 142 -10.41 -9.63 -18.34
N ALA A 143 -10.53 -10.59 -17.42
CA ALA A 143 -11.67 -11.50 -17.36
C ALA A 143 -12.98 -10.75 -17.12
N GLU A 144 -12.99 -9.78 -16.19
CA GLU A 144 -14.16 -8.93 -15.89
C GLU A 144 -14.59 -8.09 -17.10
N LYS A 145 -13.64 -7.60 -17.90
CA LYS A 145 -13.93 -6.78 -19.09
C LYS A 145 -14.27 -7.59 -20.34
N LYS A 146 -14.03 -8.91 -20.33
CA LYS A 146 -14.27 -9.77 -21.50
C LYS A 146 -15.75 -9.80 -21.90
N ASP A 147 -16.65 -9.70 -20.92
CA ASP A 147 -18.10 -9.66 -21.16
C ASP A 147 -18.59 -8.32 -21.74
N GLU A 148 -17.82 -7.23 -21.63
CA GLU A 148 -18.15 -5.92 -22.19
C GLU A 148 -17.68 -5.74 -23.65
N ILE A 149 -16.65 -6.49 -24.06
CA ILE A 149 -16.07 -6.39 -25.41
C ILE A 149 -16.82 -7.34 -26.36
N HIS A 150 -17.93 -6.86 -26.92
CA HIS A 150 -18.60 -7.53 -28.05
C HIS A 150 -17.96 -7.06 -29.37
N VAL A 151 -17.17 -7.91 -30.01
CA VAL A 151 -16.64 -7.65 -31.36
C VAL A 151 -17.08 -8.79 -32.26
N ASP A 152 -17.84 -8.50 -33.32
CA ASP A 152 -18.31 -9.55 -34.23
C ASP A 152 -17.18 -10.09 -35.14
N GLY A 153 -17.11 -11.41 -35.28
CA GLY A 153 -16.43 -12.08 -36.41
C GLY A 153 -14.93 -12.37 -36.20
N ILE A 154 -14.11 -12.15 -37.23
CA ILE A 154 -12.67 -12.53 -37.25
C ILE A 154 -11.86 -11.74 -36.20
N ALA A 155 -12.36 -10.54 -35.83
CA ALA A 155 -11.79 -9.74 -34.77
C ALA A 155 -11.96 -10.38 -33.38
N GLU A 156 -13.05 -11.12 -33.14
CA GLU A 156 -13.30 -11.86 -31.90
C GLU A 156 -12.21 -12.92 -31.65
N LEU A 157 -11.85 -13.67 -32.70
CA LEU A 157 -10.77 -14.67 -32.65
C LEU A 157 -9.39 -14.08 -32.38
N LEU A 158 -9.12 -12.85 -32.87
CA LEU A 158 -7.87 -12.14 -32.60
C LEU A 158 -7.85 -11.56 -31.17
N VAL A 159 -8.99 -11.05 -30.70
CA VAL A 159 -9.16 -10.59 -29.32
C VAL A 159 -8.97 -11.75 -28.36
N ASP A 160 -9.58 -12.91 -28.61
CA ASP A 160 -9.40 -14.12 -27.77
C ASP A 160 -7.95 -14.62 -27.74
N GLN A 161 -7.19 -14.46 -28.82
CA GLN A 161 -5.78 -14.83 -28.87
C GLN A 161 -4.85 -13.76 -28.26
N ILE A 162 -5.26 -12.52 -28.06
CA ILE A 162 -4.42 -11.49 -27.42
C ILE A 162 -4.87 -11.26 -25.96
N ALA A 163 -6.08 -11.68 -25.59
CA ALA A 163 -6.66 -11.52 -24.26
C ALA A 163 -6.02 -12.38 -23.17
N ASN A 164 -5.17 -13.35 -23.52
CA ASN A 164 -4.54 -14.23 -22.55
C ASN A 164 -3.17 -13.68 -22.14
N ILE A 165 -3.15 -12.88 -21.07
CA ILE A 165 -1.91 -12.58 -20.34
C ILE A 165 -1.50 -13.86 -19.60
N ASN A 166 -0.27 -14.30 -19.82
CA ASN A 166 0.21 -15.55 -19.24
C ASN A 166 1.49 -15.42 -18.42
N ASP A 167 2.22 -14.32 -18.59
CA ASP A 167 3.44 -14.05 -17.86
C ASP A 167 3.65 -12.55 -17.65
N LEU A 168 4.29 -12.22 -16.54
CA LEU A 168 4.69 -10.88 -16.17
C LEU A 168 6.05 -10.97 -15.49
N LYS A 169 6.99 -10.14 -15.95
CA LYS A 169 8.35 -10.11 -15.43
C LYS A 169 8.84 -8.69 -15.20
N SER A 170 9.12 -8.36 -13.95
CA SER A 170 9.78 -7.12 -13.55
C SER A 170 11.30 -7.30 -13.54
N ASP A 171 12.00 -6.39 -14.22
CA ASP A 171 13.46 -6.34 -14.30
C ASP A 171 13.98 -5.01 -13.73
N GLY A 172 14.62 -5.06 -12.57
CA GLY A 172 15.13 -3.89 -11.87
C GLY A 172 16.37 -3.27 -12.53
N SER A 173 17.09 -4.02 -13.37
CA SER A 173 18.27 -3.51 -14.07
C SER A 173 17.89 -2.59 -15.25
N THR A 174 16.75 -2.86 -15.88
CA THR A 174 16.19 -2.06 -16.98
C THR A 174 15.12 -1.08 -16.52
N GLY A 175 14.47 -1.37 -15.38
CA GLY A 175 13.34 -0.62 -14.88
C GLY A 175 12.04 -0.91 -15.64
N VAL A 176 11.93 -2.07 -16.29
CA VAL A 176 10.83 -2.43 -17.20
C VAL A 176 10.05 -3.62 -16.64
N VAL A 177 8.73 -3.53 -16.71
CA VAL A 177 7.81 -4.65 -16.49
C VAL A 177 7.42 -5.20 -17.86
N THR A 178 7.83 -6.43 -18.17
CA THR A 178 7.48 -7.10 -19.42
C THR A 178 6.22 -7.94 -19.22
N VAL A 179 5.19 -7.66 -20.00
CA VAL A 179 3.95 -8.44 -20.05
C VAL A 179 3.98 -9.32 -21.29
N SER A 180 3.76 -10.62 -21.13
CA SER A 180 3.65 -11.56 -22.25
C SER A 180 2.21 -12.01 -22.46
N PHE A 181 1.84 -12.11 -23.73
CA PHE A 181 0.52 -12.55 -24.16
C PHE A 181 0.67 -13.82 -24.99
N SER A 182 -0.25 -14.77 -24.80
CA SER A 182 -0.37 -16.00 -25.58
C SER A 182 0.95 -16.74 -25.79
N ASN A 183 1.62 -17.06 -24.68
CA ASN A 183 2.88 -17.82 -24.68
C ASN A 183 4.02 -17.10 -25.42
N GLY A 184 4.06 -15.77 -25.30
CA GLY A 184 5.09 -14.92 -25.88
C GLY A 184 4.87 -14.59 -27.36
N ALA A 185 3.67 -14.89 -27.89
CA ALA A 185 3.29 -14.46 -29.23
C ALA A 185 3.23 -12.94 -29.34
N ALA A 186 2.93 -12.23 -28.25
CA ALA A 186 3.15 -10.79 -28.15
C ALA A 186 3.79 -10.44 -26.82
N THR A 187 4.59 -9.38 -26.82
CA THR A 187 5.22 -8.83 -25.62
C THR A 187 5.01 -7.32 -25.58
N LEU A 188 4.89 -6.78 -24.37
CA LEU A 188 4.84 -5.35 -24.12
C LEU A 188 5.71 -5.03 -22.91
N GLY A 189 6.78 -4.27 -23.12
CA GLY A 189 7.54 -3.65 -22.04
C GLY A 189 6.81 -2.39 -21.55
N LEU A 190 6.73 -2.23 -20.24
CA LEU A 190 6.13 -1.06 -19.59
C LEU A 190 7.16 -0.48 -18.64
N LYS A 191 7.55 0.78 -18.89
CA LYS A 191 8.42 1.53 -17.99
C LYS A 191 7.58 2.54 -17.20
N PRO A 192 7.32 2.30 -15.90
CA PRO A 192 6.58 3.26 -15.09
C PRO A 192 7.42 4.51 -14.83
N GLN A 193 6.77 5.67 -14.87
CA GLN A 193 7.34 6.95 -14.50
C GLN A 193 6.34 7.75 -13.68
N THR A 194 6.79 8.42 -12.62
CA THR A 194 5.95 9.38 -11.89
C THR A 194 6.27 10.78 -12.36
N ILE A 195 5.28 11.48 -12.94
CA ILE A 195 5.40 12.86 -13.42
C ILE A 195 4.28 13.68 -12.79
N ASP A 196 4.65 14.74 -12.06
CA ASP A 196 3.72 15.64 -11.37
C ASP A 196 2.70 14.92 -10.45
N GLY A 197 3.16 13.88 -9.74
CA GLY A 197 2.32 13.08 -8.83
C GLY A 197 1.41 12.07 -9.54
N ASN A 198 1.49 11.97 -10.87
CA ASN A 198 0.72 11.03 -11.68
C ASN A 198 1.61 9.89 -12.19
N LEU A 199 1.06 8.68 -12.19
CA LEU A 199 1.72 7.51 -12.76
C LEU A 199 1.51 7.49 -14.29
N MET A 200 2.60 7.46 -15.03
CA MET A 200 2.66 7.30 -16.48
C MET A 200 3.41 6.02 -16.84
N PHE A 201 3.16 5.51 -18.04
CA PHE A 201 3.86 4.35 -18.57
C PHE A 201 4.38 4.66 -19.97
N ASP A 202 5.66 4.41 -20.20
CA ASP A 202 6.20 4.32 -21.54
C ASP A 202 6.12 2.86 -22.00
N ALA A 203 5.42 2.63 -23.11
CA ALA A 203 5.44 1.34 -23.78
C ALA A 203 6.77 1.18 -24.54
N THR A 204 7.56 0.17 -24.16
CA THR A 204 8.82 -0.20 -24.79
C THR A 204 8.77 -1.65 -25.28
N ASP A 205 9.72 -2.03 -26.14
CA ASP A 205 9.98 -3.45 -26.47
C ASP A 205 8.73 -4.25 -26.91
N ALA A 206 7.79 -3.56 -27.56
CA ALA A 206 6.55 -4.17 -27.99
C ALA A 206 6.81 -5.05 -29.22
N SER A 207 6.40 -6.31 -29.17
CA SER A 207 6.57 -7.23 -30.28
C SER A 207 5.31 -8.06 -30.54
N LEU A 208 5.13 -8.48 -31.79
CA LEU A 208 4.08 -9.38 -32.22
C LEU A 208 4.66 -10.42 -33.18
N PHE A 209 4.51 -11.70 -32.84
CA PHE A 209 5.09 -12.86 -33.50
C PHE A 209 6.61 -12.74 -33.71
N GLY A 210 7.31 -12.15 -32.73
CA GLY A 210 8.76 -11.92 -32.76
C GLY A 210 9.22 -10.74 -33.61
N PHE A 211 8.29 -9.96 -34.18
CA PHE A 211 8.60 -8.71 -34.88
C PHE A 211 8.34 -7.52 -33.97
N GLU A 212 9.33 -6.64 -33.85
CA GLU A 212 9.19 -5.39 -33.12
C GLU A 212 8.14 -4.49 -33.79
N LEU A 213 7.26 -3.91 -32.97
CA LEU A 213 6.26 -2.97 -33.45
C LEU A 213 6.89 -1.60 -33.71
N PRO A 214 6.47 -0.88 -34.76
CA PRO A 214 6.96 0.47 -35.02
C PRO A 214 6.68 1.43 -33.86
N ALA A 215 7.55 2.40 -33.64
CA ALA A 215 7.43 3.40 -32.57
C ALA A 215 6.08 4.15 -32.56
N ALA A 216 5.48 4.38 -33.74
CA ALA A 216 4.17 5.01 -33.85
C ALA A 216 3.03 4.19 -33.21
N VAL A 217 3.21 2.86 -33.05
CA VAL A 217 2.24 1.99 -32.37
C VAL A 217 2.46 2.02 -30.86
N THR A 218 3.72 1.97 -30.40
CA THR A 218 4.04 2.02 -28.97
C THR A 218 3.71 3.37 -28.35
N GLU A 219 3.87 4.47 -29.08
CA GLU A 219 3.46 5.80 -28.65
C GLU A 219 1.94 5.86 -28.40
N LYS A 220 1.12 5.32 -29.32
CA LYS A 220 -0.33 5.22 -29.14
C LYS A 220 -0.75 4.34 -27.96
N LEU A 221 -0.02 3.24 -27.72
CA LEU A 221 -0.25 2.40 -26.54
C LEU A 221 0.05 3.17 -25.25
N SER A 222 1.14 3.93 -25.22
CA SER A 222 1.51 4.78 -24.08
C SER A 222 0.44 5.85 -23.81
N GLU A 223 -0.07 6.51 -24.85
CA GLU A 223 -1.17 7.48 -24.75
C GLU A 223 -2.47 6.84 -24.22
N ALA A 224 -2.82 5.65 -24.71
CA ALA A 224 -4.01 4.93 -24.27
C ALA A 224 -3.89 4.51 -22.79
N LEU A 225 -2.72 4.01 -22.37
CA LEU A 225 -2.45 3.65 -20.97
C LEU A 225 -2.52 4.88 -20.06
N LYS A 226 -1.95 6.01 -20.48
CA LYS A 226 -2.04 7.28 -19.75
C LYS A 226 -3.50 7.69 -19.55
N SER A 227 -4.29 7.70 -20.62
CA SER A 227 -5.72 8.06 -20.57
C SER A 227 -6.54 7.13 -19.66
N SER A 228 -6.21 5.84 -19.64
CA SER A 228 -6.85 4.89 -18.72
C SER A 228 -6.49 5.14 -17.27
N MET A 229 -5.25 5.56 -16.97
CA MET A 229 -4.81 5.82 -15.60
C MET A 229 -5.46 7.09 -15.04
N ASP A 230 -5.56 8.16 -15.85
CA ASP A 230 -6.20 9.41 -15.45
C ASP A 230 -7.67 9.22 -15.04
N GLN A 231 -8.36 8.25 -15.64
CA GLN A 231 -9.74 7.87 -15.30
C GLN A 231 -9.85 7.11 -13.96
N VAL A 232 -8.83 6.33 -13.59
CA VAL A 232 -8.81 5.51 -12.38
C VAL A 232 -8.35 6.32 -11.17
N THR A 233 -7.39 7.23 -11.35
CA THR A 233 -6.83 8.03 -10.24
C THR A 233 -7.68 9.26 -9.89
N GLY A 234 -8.74 9.56 -10.65
CA GLY A 234 -9.65 10.65 -10.33
C GLY A 234 -8.97 12.01 -10.30
N ALA A 235 -8.01 12.26 -11.22
CA ALA A 235 -7.26 13.52 -11.33
C ALA A 235 -8.15 14.77 -11.57
N GLU A 236 -9.47 14.61 -11.68
CA GLU A 236 -10.45 15.68 -11.62
C GLU A 236 -10.98 15.91 -10.18
N GLN A 237 -10.50 17.02 -9.61
CA GLN A 237 -11.11 17.85 -8.53
C GLN A 237 -11.00 17.38 -7.05
N GLY A 238 -10.04 17.99 -6.35
CA GLY A 238 -10.36 19.00 -5.34
C GLY A 238 -10.78 18.56 -3.93
N ASP A 239 -10.82 17.26 -3.62
CA ASP A 239 -11.20 16.80 -2.29
C ASP A 239 -9.97 16.66 -1.37
N SER A 240 -10.02 17.28 -0.19
CA SER A 240 -8.97 17.16 0.83
C SER A 240 -8.84 15.72 1.31
N GLY A 241 -7.61 15.18 1.35
CA GLY A 241 -7.33 13.80 1.78
C GLY A 241 -6.85 12.84 0.68
N GLN A 242 -6.51 13.33 -0.52
CA GLN A 242 -6.00 12.49 -1.61
C GLN A 242 -4.63 11.88 -1.26
N ILE A 243 -4.54 10.56 -1.47
CA ILE A 243 -3.29 9.81 -1.50
C ILE A 243 -2.74 9.90 -2.93
N GLN A 244 -1.46 10.26 -3.08
CA GLN A 244 -0.76 10.40 -4.35
C GLN A 244 0.34 9.36 -4.47
N ILE A 245 0.60 8.89 -5.69
CA ILE A 245 1.74 8.02 -5.98
C ILE A 245 2.96 8.91 -6.17
N ASN A 246 3.91 8.80 -5.25
CA ASN A 246 5.14 9.61 -5.27
C ASN A 246 6.22 8.99 -6.15
N LYS A 247 6.29 7.67 -6.15
CA LYS A 247 7.34 6.94 -6.83
C LYS A 247 6.90 5.51 -7.13
N VAL A 248 7.27 5.05 -8.32
CA VAL A 248 7.22 3.64 -8.70
C VAL A 248 8.63 3.20 -9.05
N THR A 249 9.08 2.10 -8.44
CA THR A 249 10.39 1.51 -8.70
C THR A 249 10.19 0.05 -9.12
N VAL A 250 10.63 -0.29 -10.33
CA VAL A 250 10.70 -1.69 -10.74
C VAL A 250 11.95 -2.32 -10.13
N VAL A 251 11.79 -3.46 -9.46
CA VAL A 251 12.86 -4.29 -8.93
C VAL A 251 12.72 -5.69 -9.52
N ASP A 252 13.72 -6.55 -9.36
CA ASP A 252 13.63 -7.91 -9.90
C ASP A 252 12.48 -8.67 -9.22
N GLY A 253 11.49 -9.08 -10.02
CA GLY A 253 10.33 -9.86 -9.55
C GLY A 253 9.22 -9.06 -8.87
N ALA A 254 9.31 -7.73 -8.77
CA ALA A 254 8.29 -6.89 -8.15
C ALA A 254 8.32 -5.43 -8.60
N VAL A 255 7.23 -4.71 -8.28
CA VAL A 255 7.13 -3.26 -8.39
C VAL A 255 6.88 -2.67 -7.00
N GLN A 256 7.76 -1.77 -6.58
CA GLN A 256 7.61 -1.02 -5.33
C GLN A 256 6.89 0.30 -5.61
N VAL A 257 5.87 0.60 -4.81
CA VAL A 257 5.06 1.80 -4.93
C VAL A 257 5.11 2.58 -3.62
N ASP A 258 5.61 3.81 -3.69
CA ASP A 258 5.58 4.78 -2.60
C ASP A 258 4.41 5.73 -2.82
N MET A 259 3.55 5.85 -1.81
CA MET A 259 2.40 6.75 -1.82
C MET A 259 2.43 7.65 -0.59
N SER A 260 1.90 8.86 -0.71
CA SER A 260 1.65 9.69 0.46
C SER A 260 0.39 10.52 0.33
N GLY A 261 -0.22 10.84 1.46
CA GLY A 261 -1.40 11.68 1.53
C GLY A 261 -1.33 12.65 2.69
N HIS A 262 -2.10 13.73 2.58
CA HIS A 262 -2.20 14.76 3.61
C HIS A 262 -3.64 14.93 4.06
N ASN A 263 -3.86 15.01 5.38
CA ASN A 263 -5.20 15.06 6.00
C ASN A 263 -6.08 13.87 5.58
N VAL A 264 -5.52 12.66 5.65
CA VAL A 264 -6.18 11.42 5.19
C VAL A 264 -7.03 10.82 6.31
N PRO A 265 -8.35 10.63 6.13
CA PRO A 265 -9.14 9.83 7.05
C PRO A 265 -8.64 8.39 7.04
N VAL A 266 -8.17 7.88 8.18
CA VAL A 266 -7.54 6.54 8.21
C VAL A 266 -8.52 5.40 7.91
N THR A 267 -9.82 5.67 8.05
CA THR A 267 -10.91 4.76 7.65
C THR A 267 -10.95 4.49 6.15
N LYS A 268 -10.33 5.33 5.31
CA LYS A 268 -10.27 5.16 3.85
C LYS A 268 -9.05 4.36 3.37
N VAL A 269 -8.05 4.14 4.23
CA VAL A 269 -6.76 3.55 3.81
C VAL A 269 -6.89 2.07 3.42
N GLY A 270 -7.84 1.34 4.02
CA GLY A 270 -8.11 -0.05 3.66
C GLY A 270 -8.98 -0.24 2.40
N THR A 271 -9.63 0.81 1.91
CA THR A 271 -10.53 0.77 0.74
C THR A 271 -9.88 1.26 -0.56
N GLU A 272 -8.71 1.91 -0.48
CA GLU A 272 -8.02 2.51 -1.63
C GLU A 272 -6.76 1.74 -2.09
N LEU A 273 -6.40 0.66 -1.41
CA LEU A 273 -5.44 -0.31 -1.96
C LEU A 273 -6.16 -1.16 -3.01
N PRO A 274 -5.55 -1.41 -4.19
CA PRO A 274 -6.20 -2.18 -5.24
C PRO A 274 -6.55 -3.59 -4.71
N SER A 275 -7.85 -3.86 -4.63
CA SER A 275 -8.44 -5.17 -4.31
C SER A 275 -8.58 -6.07 -5.53
#